data_AF-A0A535UI70-F1
#
_entry.id   AF-A0A535UI70-F1
#
_cell.length_a   1.000
_cell.length_b   1.000
_cell.length_c   1.000
_cell.angle_alpha   90.00
_cell.angle_beta   90.00
_cell.angle_gamma   90.00
#
_symmetry.space_group_name_H-M   'P 1'
#
loop_
_entity.id
_entity.type
_entity.pdbx_description
1 polymer ?
#
loop_
_entity_poly.entity_id
_entity_poly.type
_entity_poly.pdbx_seq_one_letter_code
_entity_poly.pdbx_strand_id
1 'polypeptide(L)'
;YTGEVSPASLAGWCDLVLVGHSERRHLLGETDEQVARKLRRALTHPLRVILAVGETLAQRDDGTTLTICHGQLDAALGGLDAAALERIVVAYEPVWAIGTGRTATPQQAQEVCAAIREHVAGLVSPEAAGRLVIQYGGSVAPENAAALFAEPDIDGGLIGGASLKPQAFGVIVAAAAATANAPVES
;
A
#
# COMPACT_ATOMS: atom_id res chain seq x y z
N TYR A 1 23.88 -11.77 -8.30
CA TYR A 1 22.80 -12.25 -7.43
C TYR A 1 22.02 -13.31 -8.19
N THR A 2 22.47 -14.57 -8.15
CA THR A 2 21.81 -15.68 -8.88
C THR A 2 20.39 -15.87 -8.38
N GLY A 3 19.41 -15.90 -9.28
CA GLY A 3 17.98 -16.04 -8.95
C GLY A 3 17.23 -14.72 -8.73
N GLU A 4 17.92 -13.58 -8.60
CA GLU A 4 17.27 -12.28 -8.44
C GLU A 4 16.87 -11.65 -9.79
N VAL A 5 15.80 -10.86 -9.78
CA VAL A 5 15.31 -10.12 -10.93
C VAL A 5 15.62 -8.63 -10.76
N SER A 6 16.23 -8.02 -11.78
CA SER A 6 16.56 -6.59 -11.75
C SER A 6 15.41 -5.72 -12.27
N PRO A 7 15.28 -4.45 -11.82
CA PRO A 7 14.31 -3.52 -12.40
C PRO A 7 14.48 -3.29 -13.91
N ALA A 8 15.72 -3.35 -14.42
CA ALA A 8 15.98 -3.27 -15.86
C ALA A 8 15.41 -4.47 -16.64
N SER A 9 15.35 -5.64 -16.01
CA SER A 9 14.76 -6.85 -16.59
C SER A 9 13.22 -6.79 -16.59
N LEU A 10 12.62 -6.05 -15.67
CA LEU A 10 11.16 -5.83 -15.59
C LEU A 10 10.69 -4.70 -16.51
N ALA A 11 11.53 -3.69 -16.73
CA ALA A 11 11.21 -2.55 -17.59
C ALA A 11 10.84 -3.03 -19.00
N GLY A 12 9.67 -2.59 -19.49
CA GLY A 12 9.11 -3.00 -20.78
C GLY A 12 8.25 -4.27 -20.74
N TRP A 13 8.20 -4.97 -19.60
CA TRP A 13 7.32 -6.13 -19.36
C TRP A 13 6.27 -5.86 -18.28
N CYS A 14 6.60 -5.02 -17.31
CA CYS A 14 5.74 -4.67 -16.20
C CYS A 14 5.67 -3.15 -16.05
N ASP A 15 4.51 -2.63 -15.68
CA ASP A 15 4.32 -1.21 -15.34
C ASP A 15 4.50 -0.94 -13.85
N LEU A 16 4.22 -1.95 -13.00
CA LEU A 16 4.25 -1.84 -11.54
C LEU A 16 5.14 -2.91 -10.92
N VAL A 17 5.77 -2.56 -9.79
CA VAL A 17 6.50 -3.50 -8.94
C VAL A 17 6.11 -3.30 -7.47
N LEU A 18 5.81 -4.40 -6.78
CA LEU A 18 5.54 -4.41 -5.34
C LEU A 18 6.85 -4.57 -4.57
N VAL A 19 7.07 -3.72 -3.57
CA VAL A 19 8.23 -3.77 -2.68
C VAL A 19 7.80 -3.70 -1.21
N GLY A 20 8.54 -4.37 -0.33
CA GLY A 20 8.28 -4.31 1.12
C GLY A 20 7.02 -5.05 1.57
N HIS A 21 6.48 -5.97 0.75
CA HIS A 21 5.35 -6.81 1.15
C HIS A 21 5.68 -7.56 2.44
N SER A 22 4.70 -7.66 3.33
CA SER A 22 4.85 -8.30 4.66
C SER A 22 5.51 -9.68 4.62
N GLU A 23 5.15 -10.54 3.67
CA GLU A 23 5.78 -11.87 3.51
C GLU A 23 7.29 -11.79 3.24
N ARG A 24 7.75 -10.82 2.45
CA ARG A 24 9.20 -10.64 2.21
C ARG A 24 9.90 -10.15 3.47
N ARG A 25 9.27 -9.24 4.21
CA ARG A 25 9.81 -8.71 5.47
C ARG A 25 9.93 -9.80 6.52
N HIS A 26 8.88 -10.57 6.73
CA HIS A 26 8.79 -11.52 7.84
C HIS A 26 9.33 -12.93 7.52
N LEU A 27 9.18 -13.42 6.27
CA LEU A 27 9.64 -14.76 5.90
C LEU A 27 11.05 -14.74 5.32
N LEU A 28 11.44 -13.67 4.63
CA LEU A 28 12.73 -13.55 3.96
C LEU A 28 13.68 -12.55 4.63
N GLY A 29 13.25 -11.87 5.69
CA GLY A 29 14.05 -10.92 6.45
C GLY A 29 14.36 -9.62 5.69
N GLU A 30 13.47 -9.19 4.79
CA GLU A 30 13.65 -7.96 4.03
C GLU A 30 13.56 -6.72 4.95
N THR A 31 14.65 -5.95 5.05
CA THR A 31 14.76 -4.78 5.94
C THR A 31 14.26 -3.49 5.29
N ASP A 32 13.98 -2.47 6.09
CA ASP A 32 13.57 -1.16 5.58
C ASP A 32 14.62 -0.53 4.65
N GLU A 33 15.91 -0.69 4.95
CA GLU A 33 17.00 -0.22 4.08
C GLU A 33 17.01 -0.95 2.73
N GLN A 34 16.69 -2.25 2.73
CA GLN A 34 16.58 -3.03 1.50
C GLN A 34 15.37 -2.61 0.67
N VAL A 35 14.21 -2.40 1.30
CA VAL A 35 12.99 -1.88 0.65
C VAL A 35 13.27 -0.51 0.04
N ALA A 36 13.87 0.39 0.80
CA ALA A 36 14.17 1.74 0.36
C ALA A 36 15.18 1.77 -0.81
N ARG A 37 16.16 0.85 -0.82
CA ARG A 37 17.07 0.66 -1.97
C ARG A 37 16.34 0.11 -3.19
N LYS A 38 15.43 -0.85 -3.03
CA LYS A 38 14.64 -1.43 -4.12
C LYS A 38 13.71 -0.38 -4.74
N LEU A 39 13.01 0.38 -3.91
CA LEU A 39 12.14 1.48 -4.33
C LEU A 39 12.93 2.50 -5.17
N ARG A 40 14.03 3.05 -4.62
CA ARG A 40 14.85 4.04 -5.34
C ARG A 40 15.39 3.47 -6.65
N ARG A 41 15.82 2.21 -6.67
CA ARG A 41 16.30 1.57 -7.89
C ARG A 41 15.19 1.33 -8.92
N ALA A 42 13.98 0.98 -8.50
CA ALA A 42 12.85 0.84 -9.41
C ALA A 42 12.49 2.18 -10.08
N LEU A 43 12.53 3.28 -9.32
CA LEU A 43 12.25 4.63 -9.82
C LEU A 43 13.27 5.15 -10.85
N THR A 44 14.44 4.54 -11.00
CA THR A 44 15.38 4.88 -12.10
C THR A 44 15.00 4.24 -13.44
N HIS A 45 13.93 3.45 -13.47
CA HIS A 45 13.37 2.78 -14.64
C HIS A 45 11.91 3.27 -14.86
N PRO A 46 11.29 2.99 -16.02
CA PRO A 46 9.89 3.36 -16.28
C PRO A 46 8.91 2.43 -15.54
N LEU A 47 9.11 2.27 -14.23
CA LEU A 47 8.28 1.48 -13.33
C LEU A 47 7.59 2.39 -12.32
N ARG A 48 6.36 2.04 -11.96
CA ARG A 48 5.68 2.54 -10.76
C ARG A 48 5.91 1.55 -9.61
N VAL A 49 5.93 2.06 -8.39
CA VAL A 49 6.22 1.24 -7.19
C VAL A 49 4.99 1.20 -6.30
N ILE A 50 4.57 -0.01 -5.92
CA ILE A 50 3.66 -0.21 -4.79
C ILE A 50 4.53 -0.48 -3.57
N LEU A 51 4.54 0.45 -2.61
CA LEU A 51 5.25 0.34 -1.35
C LEU A 51 4.30 -0.21 -0.29
N ALA A 52 4.53 -1.44 0.16
CA ALA A 52 3.78 -2.00 1.27
C ALA A 52 4.37 -1.58 2.64
N VAL A 53 3.47 -1.15 3.53
CA VAL A 53 3.77 -0.78 4.92
C VAL A 53 2.69 -1.35 5.84
N GLY A 54 3.05 -1.64 7.09
CA GLY A 54 2.09 -2.14 8.06
C GLY A 54 2.72 -2.80 9.27
N GLU A 55 1.87 -3.05 10.26
CA GLU A 55 2.23 -3.58 11.57
C GLU A 55 1.78 -5.03 11.78
N THR A 56 2.50 -5.73 12.63
CA THR A 56 2.14 -7.06 13.15
C THR A 56 1.07 -6.99 14.24
N LEU A 57 0.45 -8.13 14.56
CA LEU A 57 -0.55 -8.20 15.63
C LEU A 57 0.01 -7.70 16.98
N ALA A 58 1.22 -8.12 17.35
CA ALA A 58 1.86 -7.68 18.59
C ALA A 58 2.05 -6.16 18.62
N GLN A 59 2.50 -5.58 17.51
CA GLN A 59 2.66 -4.12 17.40
C GLN A 59 1.33 -3.36 17.48
N ARG A 60 0.24 -3.91 16.91
CA ARG A 60 -1.11 -3.36 17.05
C ARG A 60 -1.57 -3.41 18.51
N ASP A 61 -1.41 -4.57 19.15
CA ASP A 61 -1.81 -4.79 20.55
C ASP A 61 -1.01 -3.90 21.52
N ASP A 62 0.25 -3.60 21.19
CA ASP A 62 1.12 -2.67 21.93
C ASP A 62 0.84 -1.19 21.63
N GLY A 63 -0.13 -0.87 20.74
CA GLY A 63 -0.48 0.50 20.37
C GLY A 63 0.59 1.22 19.54
N THR A 64 1.44 0.47 18.83
CA THR A 64 2.58 1.01 18.06
C THR A 64 2.35 1.08 16.56
N THR A 65 1.13 0.83 16.07
CA THR A 65 0.78 0.82 14.64
C THR A 65 1.34 2.00 13.86
N LEU A 66 1.06 3.23 14.32
CA LEU A 66 1.51 4.44 13.62
C LEU A 66 3.03 4.60 13.66
N THR A 67 3.66 4.31 14.80
CA THR A 67 5.12 4.33 14.95
C THR A 67 5.79 3.41 13.93
N ILE A 68 5.26 2.20 13.74
CA ILE A 68 5.78 1.23 12.77
C ILE A 68 5.57 1.70 11.34
N CYS A 69 4.35 2.14 11.00
CA CYS A 69 4.05 2.59 9.63
C CYS A 69 4.86 3.84 9.26
N HIS A 70 4.97 4.82 10.15
CA HIS A 70 5.75 6.04 9.94
C HIS A 70 7.23 5.74 9.76
N GLY A 71 7.81 4.86 10.58
CA GLY A 71 9.22 4.48 10.44
C GLY A 71 9.51 3.80 9.09
N GLN A 72 8.61 2.94 8.61
CA GLN A 72 8.74 2.32 7.29
C GLN A 72 8.63 3.34 6.15
N LEU A 73 7.70 4.31 6.27
CA LEU A 73 7.55 5.42 5.32
C LEU A 73 8.79 6.32 5.31
N ASP A 74 9.32 6.68 6.48
CA ASP A 74 10.51 7.53 6.61
C ASP A 74 11.72 6.89 5.94
N ALA A 75 11.95 5.60 6.16
CA ALA A 75 13.04 4.87 5.54
C ALA A 75 12.90 4.83 4.01
N ALA A 76 11.69 4.55 3.51
CA ALA A 76 11.41 4.36 2.10
C ALA A 76 11.35 5.66 1.29
N LEU A 77 10.67 6.68 1.83
CA LEU A 77 10.33 7.92 1.14
C LEU A 77 11.23 9.11 1.55
N GLY A 78 11.99 8.98 2.64
CA GLY A 78 12.91 10.02 3.10
C GLY A 78 13.85 10.51 2.00
N GLY A 79 13.84 11.83 1.78
CA GLY A 79 14.66 12.52 0.77
C GLY A 79 14.16 12.40 -0.67
N LEU A 80 12.98 11.83 -0.90
CA LEU A 80 12.32 11.89 -2.21
C LEU A 80 11.59 13.22 -2.39
N ASP A 81 11.47 13.67 -3.64
CA ASP A 81 10.70 14.84 -4.00
C ASP A 81 9.25 14.47 -4.40
N ALA A 82 8.42 15.50 -4.62
CA ALA A 82 7.04 15.32 -5.03
C ALA A 82 6.92 14.56 -6.37
N ALA A 83 7.85 14.78 -7.31
CA ALA A 83 7.85 14.13 -8.61
C ALA A 83 8.09 12.61 -8.51
N ALA A 84 8.94 12.16 -7.58
CA ALA A 84 9.12 10.74 -7.29
C ALA A 84 7.82 10.11 -6.76
N LEU A 85 7.08 10.83 -5.92
CA LEU A 85 5.85 10.35 -5.28
C LEU A 85 4.72 10.06 -6.29
N GLU A 86 4.67 10.76 -7.43
CA GLU A 86 3.69 10.51 -8.50
C GLU A 86 3.77 9.09 -9.09
N ARG A 87 4.92 8.44 -8.94
CA ARG A 87 5.14 7.05 -9.39
C ARG A 87 5.05 6.03 -8.26
N ILE A 88 4.61 6.44 -7.08
CA ILE A 88 4.49 5.59 -5.90
C ILE A 88 3.00 5.44 -5.54
N VAL A 89 2.64 4.23 -5.14
CA VAL A 89 1.40 3.88 -4.46
C VAL A 89 1.82 3.33 -3.10
N VAL A 90 1.15 3.72 -2.02
CA VAL A 90 1.35 3.09 -0.70
C VAL A 90 0.25 2.06 -0.50
N ALA A 91 0.60 0.85 -0.07
CA ALA A 91 -0.36 -0.17 0.34
C ALA A 91 -0.24 -0.39 1.85
N TYR A 92 -1.28 -0.04 2.60
CA TYR A 92 -1.38 -0.33 4.03
C TYR A 92 -1.80 -1.79 4.24
N GLU A 93 -0.91 -2.59 4.81
CA GLU A 93 -1.06 -4.01 5.06
C GLU A 93 -1.09 -4.30 6.56
N PRO A 94 -2.25 -4.28 7.24
CA PRO A 94 -2.34 -4.82 8.60
C PRO A 94 -1.99 -6.30 8.57
N VAL A 95 -0.76 -6.67 8.94
CA VAL A 95 -0.21 -8.03 8.75
C VAL A 95 -1.08 -9.08 9.45
N TRP A 96 -1.69 -8.69 10.56
CA TRP A 96 -2.60 -9.52 11.35
C TRP A 96 -3.94 -9.84 10.65
N ALA A 97 -4.28 -9.12 9.58
CA ALA A 97 -5.48 -9.30 8.77
C ALA A 97 -5.19 -9.92 7.38
N ILE A 98 -3.95 -10.36 7.10
CA ILE A 98 -3.59 -11.02 5.84
C ILE A 98 -3.79 -12.54 5.98
N GLY A 99 -4.74 -13.11 5.24
CA GLY A 99 -4.94 -14.56 5.18
C GLY A 99 -5.40 -15.23 6.48
N THR A 100 -5.69 -14.45 7.52
CA THR A 100 -6.13 -14.95 8.84
C THR A 100 -7.64 -15.07 8.98
N GLY A 101 -8.41 -14.53 8.03
CA GLY A 101 -9.87 -14.41 8.12
C GLY A 101 -10.34 -13.35 9.11
N ARG A 102 -9.41 -12.67 9.82
CA ARG A 102 -9.70 -11.45 10.57
C ARG A 102 -9.56 -10.28 9.61
N THR A 103 -10.56 -9.40 9.61
CA THR A 103 -10.57 -8.22 8.74
C THR A 103 -10.61 -6.99 9.63
N ALA A 104 -9.75 -6.01 9.35
CA ALA A 104 -9.87 -4.70 9.99
C ALA A 104 -11.22 -4.09 9.60
N THR A 105 -11.89 -3.42 10.54
CA THR A 105 -13.09 -2.66 10.17
C THR A 105 -12.71 -1.54 9.20
N PRO A 106 -13.65 -1.04 8.36
CA PRO A 106 -13.37 0.11 7.50
C PRO A 106 -12.80 1.31 8.27
N GLN A 107 -13.31 1.56 9.49
CA GLN A 107 -12.83 2.64 10.35
C GLN A 107 -11.39 2.43 10.85
N GLN A 108 -11.00 1.18 11.16
CA GLN A 108 -9.62 0.86 11.53
C GLN A 108 -8.66 1.02 10.34
N ALA A 109 -9.11 0.65 9.14
CA ALA A 109 -8.34 0.86 7.92
C ALA A 109 -8.19 2.35 7.61
N GLN A 110 -9.29 3.10 7.70
CA GLN A 110 -9.34 4.55 7.47
C GLN A 110 -8.43 5.31 8.44
N GLU A 111 -8.47 4.98 9.73
CA GLU A 111 -7.60 5.58 10.76
C GLU A 111 -6.13 5.57 10.33
N VAL A 112 -5.64 4.42 9.87
CA VAL A 112 -4.23 4.26 9.50
C VAL A 112 -3.94 4.85 8.12
N CYS A 113 -4.83 4.71 7.14
CA CYS A 113 -4.64 5.33 5.82
C CYS A 113 -4.60 6.86 5.91
N ALA A 114 -5.47 7.47 6.72
CA ALA A 114 -5.45 8.91 6.99
C ALA A 114 -4.13 9.35 7.63
N ALA A 115 -3.66 8.60 8.65
CA ALA A 115 -2.38 8.87 9.30
C ALA A 115 -1.19 8.73 8.35
N ILE A 116 -1.21 7.74 7.44
CA ILE A 116 -0.21 7.60 6.36
C ILE A 116 -0.21 8.84 5.47
N ARG A 117 -1.38 9.32 5.05
CA ARG A 117 -1.49 10.52 4.21
C ARG A 117 -0.94 11.75 4.92
N GLU A 118 -1.32 11.95 6.18
CA GLU A 118 -0.82 13.05 7.02
C GLU A 118 0.69 12.99 7.19
N HIS A 119 1.24 11.80 7.47
CA HIS A 119 2.68 11.62 7.63
C HIS A 119 3.45 11.93 6.34
N VAL A 120 2.95 11.47 5.18
CA VAL A 120 3.56 11.79 3.88
C VAL A 120 3.43 13.28 3.55
N ALA A 121 2.36 13.96 3.99
CA ALA A 121 2.21 15.39 3.83
C ALA A 121 3.32 16.17 4.55
N GLY A 122 3.71 15.73 5.75
CA GLY A 122 4.84 16.28 6.50
C GLY A 122 6.21 15.91 5.92
N LEU A 123 6.36 14.70 5.37
CA LEU A 123 7.63 14.19 4.84
C LEU A 123 8.00 14.76 3.47
N VAL A 124 7.01 14.99 2.59
CA VAL A 124 7.21 15.44 1.21
C VAL A 124 6.56 16.79 0.97
N SER A 125 5.22 16.83 0.92
CA SER A 125 4.41 18.05 0.90
C SER A 125 2.92 17.69 0.99
N PRO A 126 2.07 18.59 1.51
CA PRO A 126 0.62 18.39 1.55
C PRO A 126 0.01 18.15 0.16
N GLU A 127 0.50 18.88 -0.85
CA GLU A 127 0.01 18.77 -2.22
C GLU A 127 0.31 17.38 -2.82
N ALA A 128 1.53 16.88 -2.65
CA ALA A 128 1.91 15.57 -3.15
C ALA A 128 1.17 14.45 -2.40
N ALA A 129 1.00 14.57 -1.08
CA ALA A 129 0.26 13.61 -0.28
C ALA A 129 -1.23 13.54 -0.64
N GLY A 130 -1.83 14.68 -0.99
CA GLY A 130 -3.21 14.73 -1.48
C GLY A 130 -3.42 14.02 -2.83
N ARG A 131 -2.36 13.79 -3.61
CA ARG A 131 -2.38 13.02 -4.86
C ARG A 131 -1.90 11.58 -4.72
N LEU A 132 -1.33 11.21 -3.58
CA LEU A 132 -0.82 9.87 -3.34
C LEU A 132 -1.99 8.88 -3.32
N VAL A 133 -1.85 7.78 -4.05
CA VAL A 133 -2.79 6.65 -3.95
C VAL A 133 -2.39 5.78 -2.76
N ILE A 134 -3.32 5.60 -1.83
CA ILE A 134 -3.20 4.73 -0.66
C ILE A 134 -4.19 3.57 -0.79
N GLN A 135 -3.67 2.36 -0.96
CA GLN A 135 -4.44 1.13 -1.05
C GLN A 135 -4.56 0.46 0.31
N TYR A 136 -5.70 -0.17 0.57
CA TYR A 136 -5.83 -1.13 1.67
C TYR A 136 -5.44 -2.54 1.20
N GLY A 137 -4.46 -3.15 1.87
CA GLY A 137 -3.90 -4.48 1.56
C GLY A 137 -4.28 -5.59 2.54
N GLY A 138 -5.24 -5.36 3.45
CA GLY A 138 -5.79 -6.42 4.29
C GLY A 138 -6.79 -7.33 3.56
N SER A 139 -7.58 -8.11 4.31
CA SER A 139 -8.55 -9.06 3.73
C SER A 139 -9.74 -8.37 3.05
N VAL A 140 -9.59 -8.03 1.76
CA VAL A 140 -10.65 -7.52 0.90
C VAL A 140 -11.37 -8.66 0.17
N ALA A 141 -12.70 -8.63 0.20
CA ALA A 141 -13.59 -9.56 -0.43
C ALA A 141 -14.79 -8.82 -1.05
N PRO A 142 -15.55 -9.44 -1.98
CA PRO A 142 -16.72 -8.80 -2.60
C PRO A 142 -17.71 -8.19 -1.60
N GLU A 143 -17.86 -8.81 -0.44
CA GLU A 143 -18.85 -8.45 0.57
C GLU A 143 -18.46 -7.22 1.39
N ASN A 144 -17.16 -6.86 1.44
CA ASN A 144 -16.66 -5.73 2.23
C ASN A 144 -16.01 -4.61 1.41
N ALA A 145 -15.72 -4.85 0.13
CA ALA A 145 -14.99 -3.91 -0.72
C ALA A 145 -15.67 -2.54 -0.81
N ALA A 146 -17.00 -2.51 -0.99
CA ALA A 146 -17.74 -1.25 -1.09
C ALA A 146 -17.65 -0.41 0.20
N ALA A 147 -17.67 -1.04 1.37
CA ALA A 147 -17.56 -0.34 2.65
C ALA A 147 -16.14 0.18 2.88
N LEU A 148 -15.11 -0.59 2.53
CA LEU A 148 -13.72 -0.17 2.64
C LEU A 148 -13.41 0.99 1.68
N PHE A 149 -13.84 0.89 0.43
CA PHE A 149 -13.58 1.91 -0.58
C PHE A 149 -14.50 3.13 -0.47
N ALA A 150 -15.44 3.16 0.48
CA ALA A 150 -16.21 4.36 0.81
C ALA A 150 -15.47 5.28 1.80
N GLU A 151 -14.41 4.78 2.45
CA GLU A 151 -13.62 5.56 3.38
C GLU A 151 -12.71 6.55 2.63
N PRO A 152 -12.58 7.80 3.11
CA PRO A 152 -12.05 8.91 2.31
C PRO A 152 -10.55 8.84 2.00
N ASP A 153 -9.76 8.11 2.80
CA ASP A 153 -8.32 7.95 2.57
C ASP A 153 -7.95 6.57 2.00
N ILE A 154 -8.94 5.77 1.59
CA ILE A 154 -8.74 4.47 0.96
C ILE A 154 -9.03 4.56 -0.54
N ASP A 155 -7.98 4.70 -1.34
CA ASP A 155 -8.05 4.92 -2.80
C ASP A 155 -8.17 3.61 -3.62
N GLY A 156 -8.30 2.47 -2.95
CA GLY A 156 -8.43 1.15 -3.58
C GLY A 156 -7.85 0.03 -2.72
N GLY A 157 -7.50 -1.10 -3.34
CA GLY A 157 -6.98 -2.25 -2.60
C GLY A 157 -5.88 -3.04 -3.30
N LEU A 158 -4.99 -3.62 -2.49
CA LEU A 158 -3.99 -4.59 -2.91
C LEU A 158 -4.51 -6.00 -2.59
N ILE A 159 -5.04 -6.69 -3.60
CA ILE A 159 -5.87 -7.88 -3.41
C ILE A 159 -5.05 -9.17 -3.53
N GLY A 160 -4.96 -9.92 -2.43
CA GLY A 160 -4.35 -11.25 -2.39
C GLY A 160 -5.25 -12.34 -2.99
N GLY A 161 -5.68 -13.31 -2.18
CA GLY A 161 -6.36 -14.53 -2.66
C GLY A 161 -7.65 -14.30 -3.49
N ALA A 162 -8.39 -13.20 -3.25
CA ALA A 162 -9.59 -12.90 -4.04
C ALA A 162 -9.27 -12.50 -5.50
N SER A 163 -8.04 -12.04 -5.80
CA SER A 163 -7.59 -11.73 -7.17
C SER A 163 -7.50 -12.96 -8.06
N LEU A 164 -7.36 -14.16 -7.47
CA LEU A 164 -7.26 -15.42 -8.19
C LEU A 164 -8.63 -15.96 -8.67
N LYS A 165 -9.72 -15.29 -8.29
CA LYS A 165 -11.10 -15.66 -8.64
C LYS A 165 -11.70 -14.55 -9.50
N PRO A 166 -11.76 -14.69 -10.84
CA PRO A 166 -12.15 -13.60 -11.74
C PRO A 166 -13.48 -12.92 -11.40
N GLN A 167 -14.48 -13.69 -10.98
CA GLN A 167 -15.79 -13.15 -10.60
C GLN A 167 -15.70 -12.31 -9.32
N ALA A 168 -14.99 -12.80 -8.29
CA ALA A 168 -14.81 -12.06 -7.04
C ALA A 168 -13.99 -10.79 -7.28
N PHE A 169 -12.89 -10.89 -8.03
CA PHE A 169 -12.05 -9.75 -8.36
C PHE A 169 -12.80 -8.69 -9.17
N GLY A 170 -13.63 -9.11 -10.13
CA GLY A 170 -14.48 -8.20 -10.91
C GLY A 170 -15.44 -7.38 -10.05
N VAL A 171 -16.03 -7.99 -9.00
CA VAL A 171 -16.88 -7.27 -8.05
C VAL A 171 -16.08 -6.24 -7.23
N ILE A 172 -14.89 -6.60 -6.77
CA ILE A 172 -14.00 -5.69 -6.03
C ILE A 172 -13.60 -4.49 -6.91
N VAL A 173 -13.23 -4.73 -8.17
CA VAL A 173 -12.90 -3.68 -9.13
C VAL A 173 -14.11 -2.77 -9.38
N ALA A 174 -15.31 -3.35 -9.55
CA ALA A 174 -16.53 -2.56 -9.73
C ALA A 174 -16.87 -1.70 -8.51
N ALA A 175 -16.64 -2.21 -7.29
CA ALA A 175 -16.80 -1.44 -6.07
C ALA A 175 -15.87 -0.21 -6.02
N ALA A 176 -14.59 -0.40 -6.36
CA ALA A 176 -13.63 0.72 -6.41
C ALA A 176 -14.00 1.75 -7.48
N ALA A 177 -14.45 1.30 -8.65
CA ALA A 177 -14.88 2.18 -9.74
C ALA A 177 -16.15 2.97 -9.39
N ALA A 178 -17.06 2.40 -8.60
CA ALA A 178 -18.27 3.09 -8.17
C ALA A 178 -17.95 4.27 -7.24
N THR A 179 -17.03 4.10 -6.29
CA THR A 179 -16.61 5.20 -5.40
C THR A 179 -15.83 6.28 -6.15
N ALA A 180 -14.91 5.90 -7.03
CA ALA A 180 -14.11 6.87 -7.78
C ALA A 180 -14.95 7.81 -8.68
N ASN A 181 -16.15 7.37 -9.07
CA ASN A 181 -17.09 8.16 -9.87
C ASN A 181 -18.21 8.81 -9.02
N ALA A 182 -18.20 8.66 -7.70
CA ALA A 182 -19.17 9.31 -6.84
C ALA A 182 -18.90 10.84 -6.83
N PRO A 183 -19.92 11.68 -7.02
CA PRO A 183 -19.75 13.12 -6.91
C PRO A 183 -19.25 13.47 -5.50
N VAL A 184 -18.21 14.29 -5.41
CA VAL A 184 -17.78 14.86 -4.12
C VAL A 184 -18.92 15.74 -3.63
N GLU A 185 -19.62 15.31 -2.57
CA GLU A 185 -20.61 16.15 -1.92
C GLU A 185 -19.90 17.39 -1.35
N SER A 186 -20.37 18.55 -1.80
CA SER A 186 -19.81 19.89 -1.56
C SER A 186 -20.09 20.43 -0.16
#